data_AF-A0A061JBA1-F1
#
_entry.id   AF-A0A061JBA1-F1
#
_cell.length_a   1.000
_cell.length_b   1.000
_cell.length_c   1.000
_cell.angle_alpha   90.00
_cell.angle_beta   90.00
_cell.angle_gamma   90.00
#
_symmetry.space_group_name_H-M   'P 1'
#
loop_
_entity.id
_entity.type
_entity.pdbx_description
1 polymer ?
#
loop_
_entity_poly.entity_id
_entity_poly.type
_entity_poly.pdbx_seq_one_letter_code
_entity_poly.pdbx_strand_id
1 'polypeptide(L)'
;MVLLPPLTCLCLLVQLFLFSERAAATGLNAFTVVVLEDEAAETLRKAPEGAFLQISPYFVQLSSNWTVVERNVMNHKSLEEEGKGGELLHCRLPLLHTAATVDLLEKDYVKRHHEKVRMAVWKWLKGATQSDGCVFGDGEGTLTGISEWYLFCPQGLIRKVNRTAVTALYGASPSELPRVVEKLVQRYRSTSKKMGRDRRLDKWSFAIGKYNKRLTQPRWGVERQAWELLYPTDRPCDLGQAKAPTERAAKLKESVQGGTRRDVWETVVRFYCQPGPRGSSLREWTITEVRQLCLYEIAVSASVVCEWEQSMERLGVNPIPCVVL
;
A
#
# COMPACT_ATOMS: atom_id res chain seq x y z
N MET A 1 1.15 -15.62 -48.04
CA MET A 1 0.30 -14.49 -47.59
C MET A 1 -0.14 -14.78 -46.17
N VAL A 2 0.33 -13.94 -45.24
CA VAL A 2 0.22 -14.13 -43.79
C VAL A 2 -1.16 -13.64 -43.34
N LEU A 3 -2.01 -14.56 -42.90
CA LEU A 3 -3.28 -14.27 -42.23
C LEU A 3 -3.05 -14.28 -40.72
N LEU A 4 -2.83 -13.09 -40.16
CA LEU A 4 -2.89 -12.82 -38.73
C LEU A 4 -3.53 -11.44 -38.56
N PRO A 5 -4.87 -11.37 -38.37
CA PRO A 5 -5.37 -10.52 -37.28
C PRO A 5 -6.77 -10.97 -36.78
N PRO A 6 -6.84 -11.91 -35.82
CA PRO A 6 -7.94 -11.79 -34.84
C PRO A 6 -7.45 -11.82 -33.38
N LEU A 7 -6.23 -12.33 -33.13
CA LEU A 7 -5.68 -12.48 -31.78
C LEU A 7 -5.18 -11.17 -31.17
N THR A 8 -4.64 -10.25 -31.98
CA THR A 8 -4.20 -8.93 -31.50
C THR A 8 -5.37 -8.05 -31.05
N CYS A 9 -6.52 -8.15 -31.72
CA CYS A 9 -7.74 -7.42 -31.36
C CYS A 9 -8.37 -7.97 -30.07
N LEU A 10 -8.35 -9.30 -29.88
CA LEU A 10 -8.83 -9.93 -28.65
C LEU A 10 -7.93 -9.60 -27.45
N CYS A 11 -6.60 -9.54 -27.63
CA CYS A 11 -5.68 -9.13 -26.56
C CYS A 11 -5.83 -7.65 -26.19
N LEU A 12 -6.07 -6.76 -27.16
CA LEU A 12 -6.35 -5.34 -26.90
C LEU A 12 -7.70 -5.13 -26.20
N LEU A 13 -8.74 -5.91 -26.56
CA LEU A 13 -10.03 -5.88 -25.87
C LEU A 13 -9.92 -6.40 -24.44
N VAL A 14 -9.15 -7.47 -24.19
CA VAL A 14 -8.89 -7.95 -22.81
C VAL A 14 -8.06 -6.94 -22.02
N GLN A 15 -7.09 -6.25 -22.63
CA GLN A 15 -6.40 -5.13 -21.98
C GLN A 15 -7.35 -3.97 -21.68
N LEU A 16 -8.24 -3.60 -22.58
CA LEU A 16 -9.25 -2.55 -22.36
C LEU A 16 -10.31 -2.93 -21.31
N PHE A 17 -10.67 -4.21 -21.19
CA PHE A 17 -11.56 -4.71 -20.14
C PHE A 17 -10.86 -4.83 -18.77
N LEU A 18 -9.55 -5.08 -18.74
CA LEU A 18 -8.74 -5.08 -17.51
C LEU A 18 -8.38 -3.65 -17.05
N PHE A 19 -8.37 -2.68 -17.96
CA PHE A 19 -8.21 -1.24 -17.69
C PHE A 19 -9.55 -0.48 -17.61
N SER A 20 -10.68 -1.17 -17.42
CA SER A 20 -11.88 -0.52 -16.89
C SER A 20 -11.67 -0.22 -15.39
N GLU A 21 -10.59 0.52 -15.09
CA GLU A 21 -10.59 1.45 -13.98
C GLU A 21 -11.76 2.37 -14.26
N ARG A 22 -12.89 2.15 -13.56
CA ARG A 22 -13.78 3.27 -13.29
C ARG A 22 -12.86 4.36 -12.76
N ALA A 23 -12.74 5.45 -13.51
CA ALA A 23 -12.12 6.67 -13.04
C ALA A 23 -12.91 7.11 -11.80
N ALA A 24 -12.55 6.55 -10.66
CA ALA A 24 -13.02 7.01 -9.38
C ALA A 24 -12.27 8.31 -9.15
N ALA A 25 -13.01 9.39 -8.90
CA ALA A 25 -12.40 10.61 -8.41
C ALA A 25 -11.56 10.23 -7.18
N THR A 26 -10.27 10.56 -7.19
CA THR A 26 -9.34 10.36 -6.07
C THR A 26 -8.83 11.74 -5.65
N GLY A 27 -8.84 12.02 -4.35
CA GLY A 27 -8.37 13.29 -3.78
C GLY A 27 -9.43 14.08 -3.01
N LEU A 28 -8.94 15.02 -2.19
CA LEU A 28 -9.79 15.87 -1.34
C LEU A 28 -10.69 16.75 -2.20
N ASN A 29 -12.01 16.63 -2.00
CA ASN A 29 -13.03 17.31 -2.79
C ASN A 29 -12.92 17.02 -4.29
N ALA A 30 -12.33 15.88 -4.69
CA ALA A 30 -12.50 15.42 -6.05
C ALA A 30 -14.00 15.12 -6.25
N PHE A 31 -14.59 15.69 -7.31
CA PHE A 31 -16.02 15.60 -7.56
C PHE A 31 -16.32 14.54 -8.60
N THR A 32 -17.34 13.74 -8.34
CA THR A 32 -17.95 12.84 -9.33
C THR A 32 -19.46 13.05 -9.28
N VAL A 33 -20.12 13.09 -10.44
CA VAL A 33 -21.57 13.23 -10.51
C VAL A 33 -22.19 11.84 -10.35
N VAL A 34 -23.11 11.70 -9.40
CA VAL A 34 -23.80 10.43 -9.16
C VAL A 34 -25.30 10.64 -9.29
N VAL A 35 -25.91 9.97 -10.26
CA VAL A 35 -27.37 9.96 -10.40
C VAL A 35 -27.94 8.96 -9.39
N LEU A 36 -28.85 9.44 -8.55
CA LEU A 36 -29.57 8.65 -7.55
C LEU A 36 -30.94 8.29 -8.08
N GLU A 37 -31.37 7.07 -7.77
CA GLU A 37 -32.68 6.53 -8.14
C GLU A 37 -33.46 6.14 -6.88
N ASP A 38 -34.76 5.92 -7.03
CA ASP A 38 -35.66 5.38 -6.00
C ASP A 38 -35.59 6.09 -4.63
N GLU A 39 -35.43 5.32 -3.56
CA GLU A 39 -35.41 5.78 -2.17
C GLU A 39 -34.25 6.76 -1.89
N ALA A 40 -33.12 6.60 -2.57
CA ALA A 40 -31.98 7.51 -2.42
C ALA A 40 -32.27 8.88 -3.04
N ALA A 41 -33.00 8.92 -4.16
CA ALA A 41 -33.47 10.16 -4.77
C ALA A 41 -34.47 10.88 -3.87
N GLU A 42 -35.42 10.16 -3.27
CA GLU A 42 -36.38 10.72 -2.32
C GLU A 42 -35.70 11.25 -1.05
N THR A 43 -34.70 10.51 -0.54
CA THR A 43 -33.90 10.94 0.60
C THR A 43 -33.15 12.22 0.30
N LEU A 44 -32.54 12.34 -0.90
CA LEU A 44 -31.85 13.56 -1.32
C LEU A 44 -32.79 14.77 -1.37
N ARG A 45 -34.01 14.60 -1.90
CA ARG A 45 -35.02 15.65 -2.03
C ARG A 45 -35.48 16.18 -0.67
N LYS A 46 -35.65 15.28 0.32
CA LYS A 46 -36.19 15.61 1.66
C LYS A 46 -35.12 15.99 2.68
N ALA A 47 -33.85 15.68 2.42
CA ALA A 47 -32.77 15.92 3.38
C ALA A 47 -32.60 17.42 3.68
N PRO A 48 -32.50 17.84 4.95
CA PRO A 48 -32.21 19.23 5.29
C PRO A 48 -30.79 19.63 4.88
N GLU A 49 -30.48 20.93 4.92
CA GLU A 49 -29.10 21.40 4.79
C GLU A 49 -28.22 20.82 5.89
N GLY A 50 -26.98 20.48 5.56
CA GLY A 50 -26.01 19.88 6.47
C GLY A 50 -26.25 18.40 6.76
N ALA A 51 -27.32 17.81 6.21
CA ALA A 51 -27.59 16.39 6.32
C ALA A 51 -26.51 15.56 5.62
N PHE A 52 -26.20 14.42 6.22
CA PHE A 52 -25.28 13.45 5.64
C PHE A 52 -26.05 12.41 4.84
N LEU A 53 -25.56 12.12 3.62
CA LEU A 53 -26.10 11.09 2.75
C LEU A 53 -25.00 10.08 2.44
N GLN A 54 -25.30 8.79 2.62
CA GLN A 54 -24.42 7.70 2.23
C GLN A 54 -24.70 7.34 0.76
N ILE A 55 -23.73 7.58 -0.12
CA ILE A 55 -23.79 7.21 -1.55
C ILE A 55 -22.68 6.21 -1.80
N SER A 56 -22.90 4.93 -1.49
CA SER A 56 -21.85 3.92 -1.51
C SER A 56 -21.01 3.99 -2.80
N PRO A 57 -19.67 4.13 -2.72
CA PRO A 57 -18.82 4.02 -1.53
C PRO A 57 -18.54 5.33 -0.75
N TYR A 58 -19.16 6.44 -1.12
CA TYR A 58 -18.92 7.79 -0.61
C TYR A 58 -19.87 8.20 0.52
N PHE A 59 -19.47 9.23 1.25
CA PHE A 59 -20.26 9.89 2.27
C PHE A 59 -20.22 11.39 2.00
N VAL A 60 -21.39 12.02 1.89
CA VAL A 60 -21.51 13.42 1.47
C VAL A 60 -22.33 14.23 2.46
N GLN A 61 -21.87 15.44 2.76
CA GLN A 61 -22.67 16.42 3.48
C GLN A 61 -23.35 17.37 2.48
N LEU A 62 -24.67 17.50 2.57
CA LEU A 62 -25.46 18.22 1.57
C LEU A 62 -25.54 19.71 1.88
N SER A 63 -25.31 20.57 0.87
CA SER A 63 -25.61 22.01 0.98
C SER A 63 -27.09 22.28 0.70
N SER A 64 -27.55 23.52 0.89
CA SER A 64 -28.86 23.97 0.40
C SER A 64 -28.92 24.21 -1.12
N ASN A 65 -27.76 24.23 -1.79
CA ASN A 65 -27.64 24.69 -3.17
C ASN A 65 -27.96 23.58 -4.18
N TRP A 66 -28.88 23.88 -5.08
CA TRP A 66 -29.24 23.04 -6.22
C TRP A 66 -28.78 23.67 -7.54
N THR A 67 -28.38 22.83 -8.48
CA THR A 67 -28.03 23.20 -9.84
C THR A 67 -28.63 22.22 -10.81
N VAL A 68 -28.81 22.64 -12.06
CA VAL A 68 -29.35 21.78 -13.14
C VAL A 68 -28.26 21.58 -14.18
N VAL A 69 -27.99 20.33 -14.54
CA VAL A 69 -26.96 19.95 -15.49
C VAL A 69 -27.57 19.09 -16.58
N GLU A 70 -27.25 19.36 -17.84
CA GLU A 70 -27.70 18.52 -18.96
C GLU A 70 -26.81 17.27 -19.09
N ARG A 71 -27.41 16.08 -19.08
CA ARG A 71 -26.70 14.78 -19.08
C ARG A 71 -25.77 14.59 -20.28
N ASN A 72 -26.11 15.18 -21.43
CA ASN A 72 -25.36 15.07 -22.68
C ASN A 72 -23.99 15.77 -22.65
N VAL A 73 -23.75 16.67 -21.70
CA VAL A 73 -22.47 17.37 -21.54
C VAL A 73 -21.41 16.49 -20.85
N MET A 74 -21.82 15.41 -20.17
CA MET A 74 -20.94 14.64 -19.29
C MET A 74 -20.50 13.28 -19.86
N ASN A 75 -21.06 12.82 -20.98
CA ASN A 75 -20.68 11.57 -21.64
C ASN A 75 -20.32 11.82 -23.11
N HIS A 76 -19.05 11.65 -23.49
CA HIS A 76 -18.58 11.64 -24.89
C HIS A 76 -19.04 10.42 -25.71
N LYS A 77 -20.30 9.97 -25.56
CA LYS A 77 -20.89 8.94 -26.41
C LYS A 77 -21.86 9.57 -27.41
N SER A 78 -21.36 9.73 -28.63
CA SER A 78 -22.07 9.83 -29.92
C SER A 78 -23.38 10.62 -29.95
N LEU A 79 -23.28 11.83 -30.49
CA LEU A 79 -24.34 12.68 -31.04
C LEU A 79 -25.06 11.98 -32.23
N GLU A 80 -25.83 10.93 -31.99
CA GLU A 80 -26.70 10.32 -33.04
C GLU A 80 -28.11 9.97 -32.55
N GLU A 81 -28.61 10.64 -31.50
CA GLU A 81 -30.05 10.68 -31.23
C GLU A 81 -30.54 12.13 -31.20
N GLU A 82 -30.68 12.71 -32.40
CA GLU A 82 -31.47 13.92 -32.61
C GLU A 82 -32.96 13.63 -32.40
N GLY A 83 -33.57 14.27 -31.40
CA GLY A 83 -35.03 14.38 -31.30
C GLY A 83 -35.65 14.49 -29.91
N LYS A 84 -34.91 14.19 -28.84
CA LYS A 84 -35.35 14.42 -27.46
C LYS A 84 -34.30 15.28 -26.74
N GLY A 85 -34.72 16.42 -26.19
CA GLY A 85 -33.84 17.28 -25.40
C GLY A 85 -33.08 16.48 -24.35
N GLY A 86 -31.82 16.82 -24.10
CA GLY A 86 -30.99 16.11 -23.13
C GLY A 86 -31.67 16.03 -21.77
N GLU A 87 -31.56 14.87 -21.13
CA GLU A 87 -32.15 14.65 -19.80
C GLU A 87 -31.51 15.61 -18.80
N LEU A 88 -32.35 16.39 -18.09
CA LEU A 88 -31.90 17.36 -17.10
C LEU A 88 -31.71 16.67 -15.75
N LEU A 89 -30.50 16.79 -15.20
CA LEU A 89 -30.15 16.30 -13.88
C LEU A 89 -30.25 17.44 -12.87
N HIS A 90 -31.07 17.24 -11.84
CA HIS A 90 -31.18 18.16 -10.71
C HIS A 90 -30.18 17.73 -9.63
N CYS A 91 -29.09 18.46 -9.55
CA CYS A 91 -27.93 18.15 -8.72
C CYS A 91 -27.90 19.00 -7.46
N ARG A 92 -27.62 18.38 -6.33
CA ARG A 92 -27.41 19.08 -5.06
C ARG A 92 -25.93 19.17 -4.78
N LEU A 93 -25.41 20.39 -4.63
CA LEU A 93 -23.99 20.59 -4.39
C LEU A 93 -23.63 20.11 -2.98
N PRO A 94 -22.52 19.39 -2.82
CA PRO A 94 -22.06 19.00 -1.51
C PRO A 94 -21.35 20.16 -0.79
N LEU A 95 -21.35 20.13 0.54
CA LEU A 95 -20.45 20.94 1.35
C LEU A 95 -19.03 20.37 1.26
N LEU A 96 -18.04 21.23 1.06
CA LEU A 96 -16.65 20.81 0.96
C LEU A 96 -16.18 20.13 2.25
N HIS A 97 -15.50 19.00 2.10
CA HIS A 97 -14.81 18.38 3.22
C HIS A 97 -13.59 19.23 3.60
N THR A 98 -13.46 19.52 4.89
CA THR A 98 -12.23 20.10 5.45
C THR A 98 -11.22 18.98 5.72
N ALA A 99 -9.94 19.32 5.83
CA ALA A 99 -8.91 18.36 6.24
C ALA A 99 -9.22 17.70 7.60
N ALA A 100 -9.81 18.46 8.54
CA ALA A 100 -10.23 17.94 9.84
C ALA A 100 -11.40 16.94 9.73
N THR A 101 -12.33 17.19 8.81
CA THR A 101 -13.44 16.27 8.53
C THR A 101 -12.91 14.95 7.95
N VAL A 102 -12.00 15.01 6.98
CA VAL A 102 -11.41 13.80 6.38
C VAL A 102 -10.58 13.03 7.40
N ASP A 103 -9.76 13.69 8.21
CA ASP A 103 -8.99 13.04 9.28
C ASP A 103 -9.90 12.31 10.29
N LEU A 104 -11.05 12.89 10.65
CA LEU A 104 -12.05 12.22 11.50
C LEU A 104 -12.64 10.98 10.83
N LEU A 105 -13.01 11.08 9.55
CA LEU A 105 -13.54 9.96 8.76
C LEU A 105 -12.51 8.84 8.63
N GLU A 106 -11.25 9.17 8.35
CA GLU A 106 -10.13 8.23 8.29
C GLU A 106 -9.96 7.52 9.64
N LYS A 107 -9.86 8.27 10.75
CA LYS A 107 -9.71 7.69 12.09
C LYS A 107 -10.84 6.71 12.43
N ASP A 108 -12.07 7.08 12.13
CA ASP A 108 -13.23 6.24 12.39
C ASP A 108 -13.27 5.01 11.45
N TYR A 109 -12.94 5.18 10.17
CA TYR A 109 -12.82 4.07 9.23
C TYR A 109 -11.76 3.07 9.68
N VAL A 110 -10.58 3.56 10.09
CA VAL A 110 -9.50 2.73 10.61
C VAL A 110 -9.97 1.96 11.83
N LYS A 111 -10.58 2.63 12.81
CA LYS A 111 -11.10 2.00 14.03
C LYS A 111 -12.12 0.90 13.73
N ARG A 112 -13.05 1.14 12.80
CA ARG A 112 -14.10 0.18 12.44
C ARG A 112 -13.56 -1.06 11.71
N HIS A 113 -12.54 -0.89 10.88
CA HIS A 113 -12.05 -1.95 10.00
C HIS A 113 -10.71 -2.56 10.41
N HIS A 114 -10.07 -2.05 11.47
CA HIS A 114 -8.73 -2.43 11.93
C HIS A 114 -8.56 -3.94 12.03
N GLU A 115 -9.42 -4.61 12.78
CA GLU A 115 -9.29 -6.05 13.05
C GLU A 115 -9.47 -6.91 11.78
N LYS A 116 -10.42 -6.53 10.92
CA LYS A 116 -10.68 -7.23 9.66
C LYS A 116 -9.44 -7.19 8.77
N VAL A 117 -8.83 -6.02 8.60
CA VAL A 117 -7.66 -5.86 7.73
C VAL A 117 -6.41 -6.44 8.37
N ARG A 118 -6.21 -6.27 9.68
CA ARG A 118 -5.14 -6.93 10.42
C ARG A 118 -5.10 -8.44 10.17
N MET A 119 -6.25 -9.10 10.29
CA MET A 119 -6.39 -10.53 10.05
C MET A 119 -6.17 -10.89 8.56
N ALA A 120 -6.66 -10.07 7.64
CA ALA A 120 -6.47 -10.27 6.21
C ALA A 120 -4.99 -10.18 5.80
N VAL A 121 -4.28 -9.14 6.25
CA VAL A 121 -2.83 -8.97 6.00
C VAL A 121 -2.05 -10.16 6.55
N TRP A 122 -2.36 -10.61 7.78
CA TRP A 122 -1.67 -11.75 8.37
C TRP A 122 -1.95 -13.06 7.62
N LYS A 123 -3.19 -13.28 7.19
CA LYS A 123 -3.56 -14.44 6.36
C LYS A 123 -2.84 -14.41 5.02
N TRP A 124 -2.80 -13.25 4.37
CA TRP A 124 -2.11 -13.07 3.09
C TRP A 124 -0.62 -13.36 3.22
N LEU A 125 0.06 -12.83 4.24
CA LEU A 125 1.48 -13.09 4.49
C LEU A 125 1.81 -14.59 4.61
N LYS A 126 0.98 -15.35 5.34
CA LYS A 126 1.15 -16.80 5.46
C LYS A 126 0.99 -17.51 4.12
N GLY A 127 0.05 -17.06 3.29
CA GLY A 127 -0.17 -17.61 1.95
C GLY A 127 0.93 -17.22 0.95
N ALA A 128 1.57 -16.07 1.14
CA ALA A 128 2.58 -15.54 0.24
C ALA A 128 4.00 -16.13 0.48
N THR A 129 4.22 -16.77 1.64
CA THR A 129 5.48 -17.46 1.98
C THR A 129 5.55 -18.88 1.42
N GLN A 130 6.77 -19.39 1.22
CA GLN A 130 6.99 -20.77 0.81
C GLN A 130 6.80 -21.75 1.99
N SER A 131 6.97 -23.06 1.73
CA SER A 131 6.79 -24.12 2.73
C SER A 131 7.78 -24.06 3.91
N ASP A 132 8.88 -23.33 3.76
CA ASP A 132 9.85 -23.00 4.81
C ASP A 132 9.45 -21.77 5.64
N GLY A 133 8.30 -21.14 5.32
CA GLY A 133 7.78 -19.94 5.96
C GLY A 133 8.53 -18.68 5.59
N CYS A 134 9.29 -18.68 4.49
CA CYS A 134 10.13 -17.56 4.08
C CYS A 134 9.95 -17.23 2.59
N VAL A 135 10.43 -16.04 2.23
CA VAL A 135 10.58 -15.55 0.86
C VAL A 135 12.04 -15.13 0.69
N PHE A 136 12.64 -15.54 -0.42
CA PHE A 136 14.01 -15.18 -0.76
C PHE A 136 14.00 -14.38 -2.06
N GLY A 137 14.75 -13.29 -2.11
CA GLY A 137 14.84 -12.45 -3.29
C GLY A 137 15.89 -11.36 -3.18
N ASP A 138 16.11 -10.69 -4.29
CA ASP A 138 16.86 -9.43 -4.36
C ASP A 138 15.92 -8.29 -3.93
N GLY A 139 16.31 -7.55 -2.90
CA GLY A 139 15.49 -6.49 -2.32
C GLY A 139 15.94 -5.07 -2.70
N GLU A 140 17.14 -4.88 -3.25
CA GLU A 140 17.70 -3.55 -3.56
C GLU A 140 18.14 -3.40 -5.02
N GLY A 141 18.28 -4.50 -5.77
CA GLY A 141 18.86 -4.48 -7.11
C GLY A 141 18.13 -3.61 -8.10
N THR A 142 16.80 -3.51 -8.01
CA THR A 142 15.99 -2.63 -8.88
C THR A 142 16.21 -1.15 -8.60
N LEU A 143 16.55 -0.78 -7.36
CA LEU A 143 16.74 0.62 -6.94
C LEU A 143 18.20 1.07 -7.09
N THR A 144 19.14 0.19 -6.79
CA THR A 144 20.56 0.53 -6.69
C THR A 144 21.40 0.02 -7.86
N GLY A 145 20.84 -0.86 -8.69
CA GLY A 145 21.60 -1.63 -9.70
C GLY A 145 22.53 -2.69 -9.10
N ILE A 146 22.55 -2.83 -7.77
CA ILE A 146 23.41 -3.75 -7.03
C ILE A 146 22.53 -4.80 -6.36
N SER A 147 22.68 -6.06 -6.77
CA SER A 147 21.91 -7.15 -6.15
C SER A 147 22.31 -7.38 -4.69
N GLU A 148 21.34 -7.22 -3.80
CA GLU A 148 21.46 -7.54 -2.39
C GLU A 148 20.36 -8.53 -2.03
N TRP A 149 20.77 -9.68 -1.49
CA TRP A 149 19.84 -10.78 -1.24
C TRP A 149 19.38 -10.81 0.20
N TYR A 150 18.11 -11.20 0.34
CA TYR A 150 17.45 -11.21 1.62
C TYR A 150 16.56 -12.44 1.78
N LEU A 151 16.40 -12.85 3.03
CA LEU A 151 15.46 -13.90 3.44
C LEU A 151 14.44 -13.29 4.40
N PHE A 152 13.21 -13.09 3.93
CA PHE A 152 12.10 -12.56 4.70
C PHE A 152 11.21 -13.69 5.23
N CYS A 153 11.23 -13.91 6.54
CA CYS A 153 10.38 -14.91 7.21
C CYS A 153 9.42 -14.21 8.19
N PRO A 154 8.12 -14.02 7.85
CA PRO A 154 7.19 -13.22 8.65
C PRO A 154 7.03 -13.65 10.11
N GLN A 155 7.15 -14.96 10.39
CA GLN A 155 7.07 -15.53 11.76
C GLN A 155 8.45 -15.90 12.33
N GLY A 156 9.51 -15.39 11.72
CA GLY A 156 10.87 -15.85 11.90
C GLY A 156 11.88 -14.71 12.02
N LEU A 157 13.01 -14.87 11.34
CA LEU A 157 14.03 -13.84 11.19
C LEU A 157 13.99 -13.25 9.78
N ILE A 158 14.18 -11.94 9.71
CA ILE A 158 14.51 -11.25 8.47
C ILE A 158 16.03 -11.19 8.41
N ARG A 159 16.63 -11.66 7.31
CA ARG A 159 18.08 -11.78 7.19
C ARG A 159 18.58 -11.11 5.91
N LYS A 160 19.70 -10.40 6.03
CA LYS A 160 20.49 -9.86 4.91
C LYS A 160 21.68 -10.77 4.65
N VAL A 161 21.92 -11.10 3.38
CA VAL A 161 23.09 -11.86 2.97
C VAL A 161 24.34 -10.99 3.12
N ASN A 162 25.38 -11.54 3.74
CA ASN A 162 26.68 -10.88 3.84
C ASN A 162 27.53 -11.29 2.64
N ARG A 163 27.57 -10.44 1.61
CA ARG A 163 28.31 -10.70 0.37
C ARG A 163 29.79 -10.96 0.62
N THR A 164 30.43 -10.16 1.48
CA THR A 164 31.83 -10.33 1.84
C THR A 164 32.09 -11.69 2.47
N ALA A 165 31.21 -12.14 3.38
CA ALA A 165 31.32 -13.46 3.98
C ALA A 165 31.11 -14.58 2.95
N VAL A 166 30.15 -14.43 2.03
CA VAL A 166 29.93 -15.44 0.95
C VAL A 166 31.16 -15.53 0.04
N THR A 167 31.69 -14.38 -0.41
CA THR A 167 32.91 -14.34 -1.24
C THR A 167 34.08 -14.99 -0.51
N ALA A 168 34.31 -14.65 0.76
CA ALA A 168 35.43 -15.18 1.53
C ALA A 168 35.31 -16.68 1.83
N LEU A 169 34.12 -17.17 2.18
CA LEU A 169 33.91 -18.57 2.57
C LEU A 169 33.81 -19.53 1.39
N TYR A 170 33.33 -19.06 0.24
CA TYR A 170 33.03 -19.91 -0.91
C TYR A 170 33.87 -19.59 -2.14
N GLY A 171 34.80 -18.63 -2.05
CA GLY A 171 35.69 -18.26 -3.17
C GLY A 171 34.94 -17.73 -4.38
N ALA A 172 33.75 -17.16 -4.19
CA ALA A 172 32.84 -16.79 -5.27
C ALA A 172 33.21 -15.42 -5.86
N SER A 173 33.41 -15.36 -7.18
CA SER A 173 33.55 -14.10 -7.89
C SER A 173 32.23 -13.30 -7.88
N PRO A 174 32.24 -11.97 -8.12
CA PRO A 174 31.03 -11.16 -8.12
C PRO A 174 29.91 -11.66 -9.05
N SER A 175 30.27 -12.24 -10.20
CA SER A 175 29.33 -12.82 -11.17
C SER A 175 28.76 -14.17 -10.72
N GLU A 176 29.47 -14.92 -9.88
CA GLU A 176 29.03 -16.22 -9.37
C GLU A 176 28.21 -16.12 -8.06
N LEU A 177 28.33 -15.00 -7.35
CA LEU A 177 27.63 -14.73 -6.09
C LEU A 177 26.13 -15.10 -6.13
N PRO A 178 25.33 -14.65 -7.12
CA PRO A 178 23.90 -14.97 -7.15
C PRO A 178 23.63 -16.48 -7.12
N ARG A 179 24.38 -17.25 -7.92
CA ARG A 179 24.25 -18.71 -8.03
C ARG A 179 24.68 -19.42 -6.75
N VAL A 180 25.73 -18.93 -6.09
CA VAL A 180 26.21 -19.49 -4.81
C VAL A 180 25.17 -19.24 -3.72
N VAL A 181 24.64 -18.02 -3.61
CA VAL A 181 23.61 -17.67 -2.64
C VAL A 181 22.34 -18.50 -2.85
N GLU A 182 21.90 -18.67 -4.09
CA GLU A 182 20.73 -19.50 -4.41
C GLU A 182 20.92 -20.95 -3.92
N LYS A 183 22.09 -21.56 -4.16
CA LYS A 183 22.42 -22.91 -3.67
C LYS A 183 22.39 -22.98 -2.13
N LEU A 184 22.88 -21.95 -1.44
CA LEU A 184 22.86 -21.89 0.02
C LEU A 184 21.42 -21.84 0.56
N VAL A 185 20.55 -21.07 -0.10
CA VAL A 185 19.13 -20.99 0.24
C VAL A 185 18.41 -22.30 -0.03
N GLN A 186 18.65 -22.95 -1.18
CA GLN A 186 18.10 -24.27 -1.49
C GLN A 186 18.52 -25.32 -0.44
N ARG A 187 19.78 -25.30 -0.02
CA ARG A 187 20.27 -26.17 1.07
C ARG A 187 19.60 -25.84 2.41
N TYR A 188 19.33 -24.58 2.70
CA TYR A 188 18.58 -24.20 3.90
C TYR A 188 17.13 -24.72 3.86
N ARG A 189 16.47 -24.64 2.71
CA ARG A 189 15.08 -25.11 2.53
C ARG A 189 14.91 -26.61 2.77
N SER A 190 15.95 -27.41 2.52
CA SER A 190 15.91 -28.85 2.82
C SER A 190 16.12 -29.20 4.29
N THR A 191 16.36 -28.20 5.16
CA THR A 191 16.54 -28.43 6.59
C THR A 191 15.21 -28.46 7.34
N SER A 192 15.20 -29.14 8.50
CA SER A 192 14.04 -29.13 9.40
C SER A 192 13.84 -27.79 10.12
N LYS A 193 14.89 -26.95 10.21
CA LYS A 193 14.85 -25.65 10.89
C LYS A 193 14.37 -24.56 9.94
N LYS A 194 13.06 -24.30 9.97
CA LYS A 194 12.37 -23.31 9.13
C LYS A 194 12.40 -21.89 9.71
N MET A 195 11.80 -20.93 9.02
CA MET A 195 11.60 -19.54 9.48
C MET A 195 12.90 -18.74 9.74
N GLY A 196 13.99 -19.07 9.05
CA GLY A 196 15.26 -18.34 9.12
C GLY A 196 16.04 -18.55 10.41
N ARG A 197 15.67 -19.55 11.23
CA ARG A 197 16.26 -19.82 12.56
C ARG A 197 17.42 -20.81 12.55
N ASP A 198 17.82 -21.33 11.38
CA ASP A 198 18.98 -22.22 11.30
C ASP A 198 20.27 -21.42 11.53
N ARG A 199 21.01 -21.78 12.59
CA ARG A 199 22.31 -21.17 12.94
C ARG A 199 23.35 -21.29 11.81
N ARG A 200 23.19 -22.23 10.88
CA ARG A 200 24.07 -22.33 9.70
C ARG A 200 23.98 -21.10 8.80
N LEU A 201 22.87 -20.36 8.85
CA LEU A 201 22.69 -19.10 8.13
C LEU A 201 23.60 -17.99 8.67
N ASP A 202 23.96 -18.03 9.97
CA ASP A 202 24.78 -17.00 10.62
C ASP A 202 26.19 -16.90 10.00
N LYS A 203 26.64 -17.94 9.29
CA LYS A 203 27.95 -17.95 8.60
C LYS A 203 28.02 -17.00 7.41
N TRP A 204 26.89 -16.73 6.75
CA TRP A 204 26.85 -15.99 5.48
C TRP A 204 25.72 -14.96 5.41
N SER A 205 24.96 -14.78 6.49
CA SER A 205 23.89 -13.80 6.60
C SER A 205 23.76 -13.32 8.04
N PHE A 206 23.21 -12.13 8.24
CA PHE A 206 22.93 -11.58 9.56
C PHE A 206 21.45 -11.21 9.69
N ALA A 207 20.93 -11.29 10.91
CA ALA A 207 19.54 -10.91 11.18
C ALA A 207 19.41 -9.39 11.21
N ILE A 208 18.44 -8.87 10.47
CA ILE A 208 18.05 -7.45 10.43
C ILE A 208 16.67 -7.22 11.05
N GLY A 209 15.95 -8.28 11.43
CA GLY A 209 14.65 -8.20 12.07
C GLY A 209 14.25 -9.53 12.70
N LYS A 210 13.55 -9.49 13.84
CA LYS A 210 13.10 -10.69 14.55
C LYS A 210 11.61 -10.60 14.87
N TYR A 211 10.88 -11.66 14.51
CA TYR A 211 9.48 -11.80 14.89
C TYR A 211 9.33 -11.81 16.42
N ASN A 212 8.51 -10.91 16.93
CA ASN A 212 8.09 -10.86 18.32
C ASN A 212 6.56 -10.87 18.38
N LYS A 213 5.96 -11.91 18.96
CA LYS A 213 4.49 -12.08 18.99
C LYS A 213 3.73 -10.87 19.57
N ARG A 214 4.35 -10.10 20.46
CA ARG A 214 3.73 -8.91 21.08
C ARG A 214 3.88 -7.65 20.23
N LEU A 215 4.92 -7.55 19.40
CA LEU A 215 5.24 -6.34 18.63
C LEU A 215 4.94 -6.48 17.14
N THR A 216 5.24 -7.65 16.56
CA THR A 216 5.10 -7.94 15.14
C THR A 216 3.66 -8.34 14.81
N GLN A 217 2.78 -7.36 14.79
CA GLN A 217 1.38 -7.50 14.37
C GLN A 217 1.04 -6.42 13.34
N PRO A 218 0.23 -6.73 12.31
CA PRO A 218 -0.16 -5.72 11.35
C PRO A 218 -0.89 -4.58 12.07
N ARG A 219 -0.48 -3.35 11.82
CA ARG A 219 -1.06 -2.14 12.40
C ARG A 219 -1.13 -1.04 11.35
N TRP A 220 -2.01 -0.08 11.56
CA TRP A 220 -2.08 1.11 10.73
C TRP A 220 -0.99 2.12 11.14
N GLY A 221 -0.06 2.42 10.24
CA GLY A 221 0.96 3.45 10.40
C GLY A 221 0.47 4.79 9.88
N VAL A 222 0.08 5.69 10.79
CA VAL A 222 -0.53 6.98 10.45
C VAL A 222 0.41 7.87 9.61
N GLU A 223 1.69 7.93 9.97
CA GLU A 223 2.67 8.82 9.31
C GLU A 223 2.87 8.53 7.82
N ARG A 224 2.75 7.25 7.42
CA ARG A 224 2.94 6.80 6.04
C ARG A 224 1.65 6.35 5.38
N GLN A 225 0.52 6.46 6.09
CA GLN A 225 -0.79 5.95 5.69
C GLN A 225 -0.70 4.55 5.08
N ALA A 226 -0.02 3.63 5.79
CA ALA A 226 0.22 2.28 5.31
C ALA A 226 0.04 1.25 6.42
N TRP A 227 -0.39 0.04 6.05
CA TRP A 227 -0.34 -1.09 6.96
C TRP A 227 1.11 -1.52 7.15
N GLU A 228 1.51 -1.75 8.39
CA GLU A 228 2.90 -2.07 8.71
C GLU A 228 3.07 -3.15 9.77
N LEU A 229 4.25 -3.79 9.76
CA LEU A 229 4.74 -4.74 10.75
C LEU A 229 6.09 -4.29 11.28
N LEU A 230 6.24 -4.30 12.60
CA LEU A 230 7.53 -4.02 13.26
C LEU A 230 8.29 -5.31 13.57
N TYR A 231 9.56 -5.33 13.22
CA TYR A 231 10.51 -6.37 13.55
C TYR A 231 11.66 -5.75 14.34
N PRO A 232 11.68 -5.90 15.67
CA PRO A 232 12.78 -5.42 16.49
C PRO A 232 14.09 -6.14 16.13
N THR A 233 15.20 -5.47 16.42
CA THR A 233 16.54 -6.06 16.37
C THR A 233 17.24 -5.84 17.71
N ASP A 234 18.33 -6.57 17.94
CA ASP A 234 19.24 -6.32 19.07
C ASP A 234 20.51 -5.57 18.59
N ARG A 235 20.53 -5.09 17.34
CA ARG A 235 21.71 -4.46 16.74
C ARG A 235 21.79 -3.00 17.18
N PRO A 236 22.86 -2.59 17.88
CA PRO A 236 23.01 -1.21 18.31
C PRO A 236 23.05 -0.27 17.10
N CYS A 237 22.46 0.90 17.25
CA CYS A 237 22.54 1.95 16.27
C CYS A 237 23.43 3.09 16.75
N ASP A 238 24.65 3.12 16.23
CA ASP A 238 25.59 4.20 16.49
C ASP A 238 25.38 5.34 15.48
N LEU A 239 24.49 6.28 15.81
CA LEU A 239 24.32 7.54 15.05
C LEU A 239 25.47 8.54 15.29
N GLY A 240 26.69 8.04 15.48
CA GLY A 240 27.85 8.78 16.00
C GLY A 240 27.96 10.23 15.50
N GLN A 241 27.87 11.16 16.46
CA GLN A 241 28.30 12.57 16.43
C GLN A 241 28.62 13.17 15.05
N ALA A 242 27.61 13.68 14.35
CA ALA A 242 27.85 14.80 13.44
C ALA A 242 28.22 16.02 14.29
N LYS A 243 29.52 16.19 14.59
CA LYS A 243 30.07 17.42 15.18
C LYS A 243 29.97 18.55 14.16
N ALA A 244 28.82 19.21 14.11
CA ALA A 244 28.70 20.56 13.56
C ALA A 244 28.31 21.49 14.72
N PRO A 245 29.22 22.37 15.20
CA PRO A 245 28.86 23.34 16.21
C PRO A 245 28.07 24.45 15.52
N THR A 246 26.75 24.38 15.57
CA THR A 246 25.91 25.55 15.28
C THR A 246 24.84 25.66 16.35
N GLU A 247 24.89 26.77 17.07
CA GLU A 247 23.97 27.19 18.14
C GLU A 247 22.50 27.33 17.71
N ARG A 248 22.16 26.97 16.46
CA ARG A 248 20.78 26.94 15.95
C ARG A 248 20.06 25.60 16.17
N ALA A 249 20.75 24.57 16.65
CA ALA A 249 20.16 23.26 16.93
C ALA A 249 19.25 23.21 18.19
N ALA A 250 19.11 24.32 18.93
CA ALA A 250 18.24 24.39 20.12
C ALA A 250 16.76 24.60 19.78
N LYS A 251 16.42 25.16 18.61
CA LYS A 251 15.02 25.43 18.22
C LYS A 251 14.36 24.37 17.34
N LEU A 252 15.10 23.34 16.92
CA LEU A 252 14.55 22.14 16.24
C LEU A 252 14.34 20.96 17.21
N LYS A 253 14.51 21.19 18.52
CA LYS A 253 14.38 20.17 19.57
C LYS A 253 12.96 20.00 20.11
N GLU A 254 12.01 20.85 19.72
CA GLU A 254 10.63 20.81 20.23
C GLU A 254 9.59 20.28 19.23
N SER A 255 9.90 20.14 17.94
CA SER A 255 8.90 19.70 16.93
C SER A 255 8.93 18.20 16.61
N VAL A 256 9.77 17.40 17.29
CA VAL A 256 9.78 15.92 17.18
C VAL A 256 9.41 15.32 18.54
N GLN A 257 8.28 15.77 19.10
CA GLN A 257 7.62 15.08 20.19
C GLN A 257 6.84 13.89 19.62
N GLY A 258 7.47 12.72 19.58
CA GLY A 258 6.79 11.48 19.18
C GLY A 258 7.66 10.23 19.00
N GLY A 259 8.99 10.32 19.03
CA GLY A 259 9.85 9.15 18.83
C GLY A 259 11.04 9.16 19.78
N THR A 260 11.04 8.23 20.72
CA THR A 260 12.23 7.84 21.50
C THR A 260 13.44 7.69 20.58
N ARG A 261 14.57 8.28 20.97
CA ARG A 261 15.89 8.05 20.36
C ARG A 261 16.08 6.54 20.19
N ARG A 262 16.13 6.05 18.95
CA ARG A 262 16.26 4.62 18.68
C ARG A 262 17.73 4.25 18.77
N ASP A 263 18.14 3.79 19.94
CA ASP A 263 19.52 3.30 20.19
C ASP A 263 19.78 1.94 19.49
N VAL A 264 18.78 1.40 18.78
CA VAL A 264 18.79 0.07 18.19
C VAL A 264 18.15 0.14 16.81
N TRP A 265 18.66 -0.67 15.89
CA TRP A 265 18.06 -0.82 14.57
C TRP A 265 16.66 -1.43 14.64
N GLU A 266 15.77 -1.01 13.76
CA GLU A 266 14.45 -1.60 13.59
C GLU A 266 14.24 -1.98 12.12
N THR A 267 13.45 -3.02 11.86
CA THR A 267 12.90 -3.27 10.52
C THR A 267 11.40 -3.01 10.53
N VAL A 268 10.92 -2.21 9.60
CA VAL A 268 9.49 -1.96 9.35
C VAL A 268 9.14 -2.54 7.99
N VAL A 269 8.14 -3.41 7.94
CA VAL A 269 7.56 -3.91 6.67
C VAL A 269 6.27 -3.16 6.41
N ARG A 270 6.15 -2.48 5.28
CA ARG A 270 4.97 -1.73 4.86
C ARG A 270 4.31 -2.38 3.67
N PHE A 271 2.99 -2.37 3.66
CA PHE A 271 2.17 -2.93 2.59
C PHE A 271 1.58 -1.80 1.76
N TYR A 272 1.78 -1.87 0.46
CA TYR A 272 1.25 -0.91 -0.52
C TYR A 272 0.39 -1.65 -1.53
N CYS A 273 -0.68 -1.01 -2.02
CA CYS A 273 -1.48 -1.58 -3.07
C CYS A 273 -0.67 -1.74 -4.34
N GLN A 274 -0.71 -2.95 -4.90
CA GLN A 274 -0.42 -3.18 -6.29
C GLN A 274 -1.56 -4.00 -6.90
N PRO A 275 -2.24 -3.48 -7.94
CA PRO A 275 -3.29 -4.22 -8.62
C PRO A 275 -2.72 -5.54 -9.18
N GLY A 276 -3.26 -6.66 -8.74
CA GLY A 276 -2.83 -7.99 -9.16
C GLY A 276 -3.79 -9.06 -8.65
N PRO A 277 -3.73 -10.30 -9.18
CA PRO A 277 -4.61 -11.38 -8.74
C PRO A 277 -4.47 -11.60 -7.22
N ARG A 278 -5.61 -11.72 -6.53
CA ARG A 278 -5.65 -12.01 -5.09
C ARG A 278 -4.89 -13.32 -4.84
N GLY A 279 -3.78 -13.25 -4.11
CA GLY A 279 -2.89 -14.40 -3.85
C GLY A 279 -1.57 -14.41 -4.63
N SER A 280 -1.17 -13.29 -5.24
CA SER A 280 0.18 -13.13 -5.77
C SER A 280 1.25 -13.38 -4.69
N SER A 281 2.28 -14.14 -5.05
CA SER A 281 3.45 -14.36 -4.20
C SER A 281 4.14 -13.02 -3.88
N LEU A 282 4.80 -12.94 -2.71
CA LEU A 282 5.57 -11.78 -2.23
C LEU A 282 6.86 -11.54 -3.04
N ARG A 283 6.77 -11.56 -4.37
CA ARG A 283 7.91 -11.44 -5.28
C ARG A 283 8.35 -10.00 -5.49
N GLU A 284 7.43 -9.07 -5.31
CA GLU A 284 7.67 -7.65 -5.51
C GLU A 284 7.75 -6.96 -4.17
N TRP A 285 8.99 -6.78 -3.73
CA TRP A 285 9.32 -6.11 -2.50
C TRP A 285 10.65 -5.40 -2.65
N THR A 286 10.80 -4.28 -1.99
CA THR A 286 12.05 -3.52 -1.95
C THR A 286 12.46 -3.28 -0.52
N ILE A 287 13.76 -3.17 -0.28
CA ILE A 287 14.33 -2.80 1.01
C ILE A 287 15.10 -1.50 0.85
N THR A 288 15.01 -0.64 1.84
CA THR A 288 15.83 0.56 1.95
C THR A 288 16.45 0.61 3.34
N GLU A 289 17.78 0.72 3.41
CA GLU A 289 18.52 0.97 4.65
C GLU A 289 18.60 2.47 4.93
N VAL A 290 17.80 2.97 5.87
CA VAL A 290 17.78 4.37 6.30
C VAL A 290 18.68 4.54 7.52
N ARG A 291 19.98 4.70 7.29
CA ARG A 291 21.01 4.80 8.35
C ARG A 291 20.75 5.91 9.36
N GLN A 292 20.24 7.07 8.91
CA GLN A 292 19.95 8.22 9.77
C GLN A 292 18.84 7.94 10.80
N LEU A 293 17.96 6.97 10.51
CA LEU A 293 16.84 6.59 11.36
C LEU A 293 17.01 5.19 11.98
N CYS A 294 18.17 4.54 11.76
CA CYS A 294 18.43 3.18 12.20
C CYS A 294 17.35 2.20 11.72
N LEU A 295 16.87 2.37 10.49
CA LEU A 295 15.67 1.71 10.01
C LEU A 295 15.96 0.93 8.73
N TYR A 296 15.56 -0.33 8.69
CA TYR A 296 15.33 -1.06 7.45
C TYR A 296 13.85 -0.93 7.10
N GLU A 297 13.57 -0.32 5.96
CA GLU A 297 12.22 -0.19 5.43
C GLU A 297 12.01 -1.21 4.33
N ILE A 298 11.03 -2.10 4.49
CA ILE A 298 10.68 -3.11 3.52
C ILE A 298 9.32 -2.74 2.93
N ALA A 299 9.28 -2.27 1.70
CA ALA A 299 8.03 -2.03 0.98
C ALA A 299 7.59 -3.31 0.28
N VAL A 300 6.38 -3.76 0.55
CA VAL A 300 5.79 -4.97 -0.01
C VAL A 300 4.55 -4.60 -0.81
N SER A 301 4.56 -4.96 -2.08
CA SER A 301 3.37 -4.87 -2.92
C SER A 301 2.39 -5.97 -2.56
N ALA A 302 1.19 -5.59 -2.10
CA ALA A 302 0.21 -6.55 -1.60
C ALA A 302 -1.22 -6.21 -2.06
N SER A 303 -1.84 -7.11 -2.82
CA SER A 303 -3.23 -6.96 -3.28
C SER A 303 -4.24 -6.96 -2.13
N VAL A 304 -3.87 -7.45 -0.94
CA VAL A 304 -4.73 -7.50 0.24
C VAL A 304 -5.05 -6.11 0.82
N VAL A 305 -4.21 -5.10 0.59
CA VAL A 305 -4.44 -3.73 1.07
C VAL A 305 -5.08 -2.81 0.01
N CYS A 306 -5.26 -3.27 -1.22
CA CYS A 306 -5.82 -2.45 -2.29
C CYS A 306 -7.27 -1.99 -2.03
N GLU A 307 -8.14 -2.89 -1.57
CA GLU A 307 -9.52 -2.51 -1.25
C GLU A 307 -9.57 -1.47 -0.12
N TRP A 308 -8.67 -1.61 0.85
CA TRP A 308 -8.51 -0.65 1.94
C TRP A 308 -8.02 0.72 1.44
N GLU A 309 -6.94 0.76 0.66
CA GLU A 309 -6.38 2.01 0.12
C GLU A 309 -7.41 2.75 -0.74
N GLN A 310 -8.10 2.03 -1.63
CA GLN A 310 -9.19 2.61 -2.42
C GLN A 310 -10.33 3.14 -1.55
N SER A 311 -10.70 2.44 -0.47
CA SER A 311 -11.71 2.93 0.45
C SER A 311 -11.25 4.17 1.22
N MET A 312 -9.99 4.22 1.64
CA MET A 312 -9.40 5.39 2.33
C MET A 312 -9.38 6.62 1.43
N GLU A 313 -8.91 6.48 0.19
CA GLU A 313 -8.89 7.58 -0.79
C GLU A 313 -10.29 8.15 -1.04
N ARG A 314 -11.32 7.30 -1.05
CA ARG A 314 -12.72 7.69 -1.26
C ARG A 314 -13.31 8.49 -0.10
N LEU A 315 -12.71 8.48 1.09
CA LEU A 315 -13.19 9.28 2.22
C LEU A 315 -13.00 10.79 1.97
N GLY A 316 -12.02 11.15 1.15
CA GLY A 316 -11.78 12.54 0.72
C GLY A 316 -12.67 12.99 -0.44
N VAL A 317 -13.34 12.05 -1.12
CA VAL A 317 -14.13 12.31 -2.33
C VAL A 317 -15.50 12.86 -1.94
N ASN A 318 -15.95 13.85 -2.70
CA ASN A 318 -17.18 14.55 -2.41
C ASN A 318 -18.10 14.51 -3.64
N PRO A 319 -18.93 13.46 -3.80
CA PRO A 319 -19.77 13.33 -4.99
C PRO A 319 -20.85 14.41 -5.03
N ILE A 320 -21.27 14.77 -6.25
CA ILE A 320 -22.42 15.63 -6.50
C ILE A 320 -23.63 14.71 -6.78
N PRO A 321 -24.53 14.48 -5.82
CA PRO A 321 -25.74 13.71 -6.05
C PRO A 321 -26.71 14.46 -6.95
N CYS A 322 -27.26 13.78 -7.94
CA CYS A 322 -28.27 14.30 -8.83
C CYS A 322 -29.46 13.36 -8.95
N VAL A 323 -30.62 13.90 -9.30
CA VAL A 323 -31.83 13.12 -9.60
C VAL A 323 -32.37 13.53 -10.96
N VAL A 324 -32.99 12.58 -11.65
CA VAL A 324 -33.90 12.88 -12.75
C VAL A 324 -35.22 13.29 -12.14
N LEU A 325 -35.84 14.35 -12.66
CA LEU A 325 -37.19 14.78 -12.25
C LEU A 325 -38.27 14.12 -13.10
#